data_AF-A0A3D0VIF2-F1
#
_entry.id   AF-A0A3D0VIF2-F1
#
_cell.length_a   1.000
_cell.length_b   1.000
_cell.length_c   1.000
_cell.angle_alpha   90.00
_cell.angle_beta   90.00
_cell.angle_gamma   90.00
#
_symmetry.space_group_name_H-M   'P 1'
#
loop_
_entity.id
_entity.type
_entity.pdbx_description
1 polymer ?
#
loop_
_entity_poly.entity_id
_entity_poly.type
_entity_poly.pdbx_seq_one_letter_code
_entity_poly.pdbx_strand_id
1 'polypeptide(L)'
;MKAIKTIYKALFLVTAILTSCGVSSGDKQEKTNSETKTETIYKIRYDGLYRTEPVDGSRKYLRFYSDNVVVSVSVIDEGEGDANKIIKWLDRSWDELGIYKVDGSSIFCSIKSFNYGGGESYYDGHIESENKLKLKYTNLRTLYSEDRVYYFVEI
;
A
#
# COMPACT_ATOMS: atom_id res chain seq x y z
N MET A 1 -1.42 -19.74 -39.92
CA MET A 1 -2.48 -19.14 -39.07
C MET A 1 -2.53 -19.91 -37.76
N LYS A 2 -2.12 -19.32 -36.65
CA LYS A 2 -2.34 -19.82 -35.28
C LYS A 2 -2.72 -18.61 -34.42
N ALA A 3 -3.87 -18.72 -33.78
CA ALA A 3 -4.64 -17.61 -33.23
C ALA A 3 -3.99 -16.99 -31.98
N ILE A 4 -3.97 -15.66 -31.95
CA ILE A 4 -3.66 -14.82 -30.80
C ILE A 4 -4.86 -14.90 -29.85
N LYS A 5 -4.65 -15.40 -28.62
CA LYS A 5 -5.65 -15.30 -27.54
C LYS A 5 -5.45 -13.95 -26.83
N THR A 6 -6.16 -12.95 -27.32
CA THR A 6 -6.32 -11.66 -26.65
C THR A 6 -7.32 -11.83 -25.51
N ILE A 7 -6.90 -11.61 -24.27
CA ILE A 7 -7.79 -11.56 -23.11
C ILE A 7 -8.22 -10.11 -22.91
N TYR A 8 -9.44 -9.81 -23.34
CA TYR A 8 -10.22 -8.65 -22.90
C TYR A 8 -11.12 -9.09 -21.73
N LYS A 9 -11.13 -8.33 -20.63
CA LYS A 9 -12.23 -8.17 -19.64
C LYS A 9 -11.68 -7.35 -18.46
N ALA A 10 -12.31 -6.31 -17.93
CA ALA A 10 -13.69 -5.85 -18.07
C ALA A 10 -13.74 -4.32 -17.89
N LEU A 11 -14.40 -3.65 -18.84
CA LEU A 11 -14.84 -2.27 -18.75
C LEU A 11 -16.19 -2.29 -18.01
N PHE A 12 -16.24 -1.82 -16.77
CA PHE A 12 -17.51 -1.63 -16.07
C PHE A 12 -18.15 -0.33 -16.60
N LEU A 13 -19.09 -0.49 -17.52
CA LEU A 13 -20.00 0.57 -17.96
C LEU A 13 -21.25 0.49 -17.06
N VAL A 14 -21.39 1.43 -16.13
CA VAL A 14 -22.62 1.59 -15.35
C VAL A 14 -23.64 2.33 -16.22
N THR A 15 -24.55 1.59 -16.83
CA THR A 15 -25.76 2.15 -17.45
C THR A 15 -26.79 2.46 -16.37
N ALA A 16 -27.00 3.74 -16.07
CA ALA A 16 -28.16 4.18 -15.32
C ALA A 16 -29.39 4.16 -16.24
N ILE A 17 -30.33 3.26 -15.96
CA ILE A 17 -31.65 3.27 -16.59
C ILE A 17 -32.61 3.91 -15.59
N LEU A 18 -32.99 5.17 -15.86
CA LEU A 18 -34.15 5.80 -15.25
C LEU A 18 -35.38 5.45 -16.11
N THR A 19 -36.18 4.49 -15.65
CA THR A 19 -37.54 4.30 -16.16
C THR A 19 -38.51 4.35 -15.00
N SER A 20 -39.19 5.47 -14.88
CA SER A 20 -40.38 5.64 -14.04
C SER A 20 -41.53 4.79 -14.58
N CYS A 21 -42.23 4.07 -13.70
CA CYS A 21 -43.67 3.88 -13.76
C CYS A 21 -44.12 3.28 -12.42
N GLY A 22 -44.94 4.03 -11.67
CA GLY A 22 -45.50 3.57 -10.42
C GLY A 22 -46.63 2.56 -10.64
N VAL A 23 -46.71 1.55 -9.78
CA VAL A 23 -47.94 0.86 -9.39
C VAL A 23 -47.80 0.39 -7.94
N SER A 24 -48.87 0.66 -7.20
CA SER A 24 -49.23 0.27 -5.84
C SER A 24 -48.99 -1.21 -5.49
N SER A 25 -48.46 -1.46 -4.28
CA SER A 25 -49.09 -2.27 -3.23
C SER A 25 -48.17 -2.34 -2.01
N GLY A 26 -48.78 -2.33 -0.82
CA GLY A 26 -48.07 -2.13 0.44
C GLY A 26 -47.04 -3.21 0.76
N ASP A 27 -45.92 -2.77 1.33
CA ASP A 27 -45.16 -3.52 2.30
C ASP A 27 -44.27 -2.55 3.09
N LYS A 28 -43.93 -2.98 4.31
CA LYS A 28 -43.30 -2.24 5.40
C LYS A 28 -42.14 -1.36 4.90
N GLN A 29 -42.16 -0.08 5.32
CA GLN A 29 -41.01 0.81 5.23
C GLN A 29 -39.86 0.28 6.10
N GLU A 30 -39.02 -0.56 5.52
CA GLU A 30 -37.66 -0.71 6.00
C GLU A 30 -36.90 0.53 5.54
N LYS A 31 -36.75 1.46 6.48
CA LYS A 31 -36.02 2.69 6.32
C LYS A 31 -34.54 2.32 6.17
N THR A 32 -34.11 2.06 4.95
CA THR A 32 -32.68 1.97 4.63
C THR A 32 -32.11 3.37 4.80
N ASN A 33 -31.72 3.71 6.03
CA ASN A 33 -30.80 4.80 6.28
C ASN A 33 -29.52 4.45 5.51
N SER A 34 -29.40 5.00 4.30
CA SER A 34 -28.11 5.10 3.64
C SER A 34 -27.32 6.13 4.44
N GLU A 35 -26.72 5.66 5.54
CA GLU A 35 -25.63 6.36 6.19
C GLU A 35 -24.55 6.51 5.12
N THR A 36 -24.41 7.73 4.62
CA THR A 36 -23.27 8.14 3.82
C THR A 36 -22.09 8.09 4.78
N LYS A 37 -21.49 6.91 4.90
CA LYS A 37 -20.25 6.71 5.65
C LYS A 37 -19.20 7.54 4.93
N THR A 38 -18.92 8.71 5.47
CA THR A 38 -17.78 9.54 5.03
C THR A 38 -16.53 8.71 5.27
N GLU A 39 -16.02 8.06 4.22
CA GLU A 39 -14.77 7.34 4.31
C GLU A 39 -13.67 8.36 4.58
N THR A 40 -13.07 8.26 5.77
CA THR A 40 -11.90 9.06 6.10
C THR A 40 -10.75 8.56 5.25
N ILE A 41 -10.33 9.37 4.27
CA ILE A 41 -9.19 9.06 3.43
C ILE A 41 -7.93 9.47 4.19
N TYR A 42 -7.23 8.47 4.73
CA TYR A 42 -5.91 8.67 5.33
C TYR A 42 -4.85 8.89 4.25
N LYS A 43 -3.82 9.67 4.57
CA LYS A 43 -2.72 10.01 3.66
C LYS A 43 -1.41 9.44 4.18
N ILE A 44 -0.47 9.23 3.26
CA ILE A 44 0.92 8.91 3.62
C ILE A 44 1.56 10.13 4.29
N ARG A 45 2.29 9.87 5.37
CA ARG A 45 3.11 10.83 6.10
C ARG A 45 4.54 10.85 5.57
N TYR A 46 5.15 12.02 5.54
CA TYR A 46 6.50 12.27 5.01
C TYR A 46 7.48 12.77 6.08
N ASP A 47 6.97 13.09 7.26
CA ASP A 47 7.65 13.65 8.44
C ASP A 47 8.19 12.55 9.37
N GLY A 48 8.50 11.37 8.82
CA GLY A 48 8.99 10.25 9.62
C GLY A 48 9.23 9.00 8.78
N LEU A 49 9.10 7.86 9.43
CA LEU A 49 9.28 6.56 8.80
C LEU A 49 8.20 5.57 9.24
N TYR A 50 8.01 4.53 8.44
CA TYR A 50 7.12 3.41 8.71
C TYR A 50 7.97 2.19 9.04
N ARG A 51 7.73 1.52 10.18
CA ARG A 51 8.46 0.30 10.56
C ARG A 51 7.55 -0.88 10.84
N THR A 52 8.04 -2.09 10.61
CA THR A 52 7.40 -3.31 11.10
C THR A 52 7.74 -3.57 12.56
N GLU A 53 6.95 -4.43 13.20
CA GLU A 53 7.42 -5.17 14.37
C GLU A 53 8.63 -6.04 14.01
N PRO A 54 9.51 -6.36 14.98
CA PRO A 54 10.64 -7.25 14.74
C PRO A 54 10.14 -8.67 14.46
N VAL A 55 10.67 -9.30 13.42
CA VAL A 55 10.46 -10.72 13.08
C VAL A 55 11.84 -11.36 12.99
N ASP A 56 12.08 -12.40 13.78
CA ASP A 56 13.39 -13.08 13.89
C ASP A 56 14.57 -12.10 14.10
N GLY A 57 14.34 -11.07 14.92
CA GLY A 57 15.34 -10.04 15.21
C GLY A 57 15.58 -9.05 14.06
N SER A 58 14.78 -9.06 12.99
CA SER A 58 14.86 -8.07 11.91
C SER A 58 13.64 -7.17 11.84
N ARG A 59 13.88 -5.88 11.57
CA ARG A 59 12.84 -4.88 11.27
C ARG A 59 12.99 -4.38 9.85
N LYS A 60 11.86 -4.07 9.22
CA LYS A 60 11.81 -3.39 7.92
C LYS A 60 11.33 -1.97 8.11
N TYR A 61 11.99 -1.05 7.42
CA TYR A 61 11.65 0.37 7.44
C TYR A 61 11.35 0.85 6.03
N LEU A 62 10.38 1.76 5.92
CA LEU A 62 10.04 2.49 4.70
C LEU A 62 10.02 3.98 5.01
N ARG A 63 10.57 4.79 4.10
CA ARG A 63 10.42 6.25 4.12
C ARG A 63 9.85 6.71 2.80
N PHE A 64 8.75 7.44 2.86
CA PHE A 64 8.10 8.03 1.71
C PHE A 64 8.52 9.49 1.57
N TYR A 65 8.57 9.95 0.32
CA TYR A 65 8.85 11.34 -0.02
C TYR A 65 7.77 11.88 -0.96
N SER A 66 7.44 13.16 -0.83
CA SER A 66 6.33 13.80 -1.56
C SER A 66 6.45 13.81 -3.09
N ASP A 67 7.61 13.46 -3.64
CA ASP A 67 7.87 13.34 -5.08
C ASP A 67 7.76 11.89 -5.61
N ASN A 68 6.97 11.07 -4.92
CA ASN A 68 6.69 9.67 -5.27
C ASN A 68 7.90 8.73 -5.11
N VAL A 69 8.93 9.13 -4.38
CA VAL A 69 10.06 8.27 -4.03
C VAL A 69 9.79 7.54 -2.72
N VAL A 70 10.17 6.26 -2.67
CA VAL A 70 10.20 5.46 -1.44
C VAL A 70 11.56 4.82 -1.28
N VAL A 71 12.08 4.78 -0.06
CA VAL A 71 13.32 4.08 0.29
C VAL A 71 13.01 3.02 1.32
N SER A 72 13.56 1.82 1.16
CA SER A 72 13.49 0.76 2.18
C SER A 72 14.84 0.50 2.82
N VAL A 73 14.81 0.03 4.06
CA VAL A 73 15.97 -0.63 4.65
C VAL A 73 15.53 -1.77 5.55
N SER A 74 16.35 -2.81 5.57
CA SER A 74 16.21 -3.95 6.49
C SER A 74 17.32 -3.87 7.53
N VAL A 75 16.95 -3.93 8.79
CA VAL A 75 17.91 -3.87 9.90
C VAL A 75 17.78 -5.15 10.72
N ILE A 76 18.91 -5.79 11.01
CA ILE A 76 18.99 -6.84 12.03
C ILE A 76 19.32 -6.12 13.34
N ASP A 77 18.48 -6.32 14.33
CA ASP A 77 18.42 -5.48 15.52
C ASP A 77 18.21 -6.33 16.77
N GLU A 78 19.25 -6.48 17.57
CA GLU A 78 19.19 -7.07 18.92
C GLU A 78 18.88 -6.02 20.00
N GLY A 79 18.74 -4.73 19.65
CA GLY A 79 18.59 -3.64 20.62
C GLY A 79 18.21 -2.32 19.97
N GLU A 80 16.90 -2.06 19.96
CA GLU A 80 16.24 -0.79 19.65
C GLU A 80 16.84 -0.01 18.48
N GLY A 81 16.45 -0.39 17.27
CA GLY A 81 16.59 0.34 16.02
C GLY A 81 15.99 1.74 16.12
N ASP A 82 16.77 2.62 16.74
CA ASP A 82 16.51 4.02 16.98
C ASP A 82 16.21 4.67 15.64
N ALA A 83 14.97 5.10 15.50
CA ALA A 83 14.47 5.64 14.26
C ALA A 83 15.26 6.89 13.81
N ASN A 84 15.85 7.65 14.75
CA ASN A 84 16.73 8.78 14.46
C ASN A 84 18.08 8.37 13.83
N LYS A 85 18.55 7.14 14.10
CA LYS A 85 19.72 6.59 13.43
C LYS A 85 19.34 6.03 12.07
N ILE A 86 18.25 5.27 12.00
CA ILE A 86 17.80 4.61 10.78
C ILE A 86 17.39 5.60 9.70
N ILE A 87 16.81 6.76 10.06
CA ILE A 87 16.41 7.76 9.05
C ILE A 87 17.58 8.23 8.18
N LYS A 88 18.82 8.21 8.70
CA LYS A 88 20.04 8.55 7.95
C LYS A 88 20.38 7.52 6.87
N TRP A 89 19.97 6.26 7.07
CA TRP A 89 20.11 5.18 6.08
C TRP A 89 18.98 5.18 5.05
N LEU A 90 17.91 5.91 5.35
CA LEU A 90 16.77 6.09 4.45
C LEU A 90 16.87 7.39 3.65
N ASP A 91 18.02 8.08 3.70
CA ASP A 91 18.31 9.17 2.78
C ASP A 91 18.40 8.65 1.33
N ARG A 92 18.20 9.52 0.34
CA ARG A 92 18.11 9.09 -1.08
C ARG A 92 19.44 8.67 -1.69
N SER A 93 20.52 8.69 -0.90
CA SER A 93 21.85 8.26 -1.31
C SER A 93 22.04 6.75 -1.38
N TRP A 94 21.02 5.96 -0.99
CA TRP A 94 21.16 4.51 -0.79
C TRP A 94 20.49 3.66 -1.88
N ASP A 95 20.95 2.41 -1.96
CA ASP A 95 20.72 1.44 -3.04
C ASP A 95 19.33 0.77 -3.07
N GLU A 96 18.43 1.08 -2.14
CA GLU A 96 17.08 0.51 -2.09
C GLU A 96 16.02 1.58 -2.35
N LEU A 97 16.09 2.13 -3.55
CA LEU A 97 15.23 3.22 -4.00
C LEU A 97 14.11 2.69 -4.88
N GLY A 98 12.94 3.26 -4.69
CA GLY A 98 11.72 2.87 -5.36
C GLY A 98 10.81 4.03 -5.68
N ILE A 99 9.73 3.70 -6.37
CA ILE A 99 8.63 4.60 -6.66
C ILE A 99 7.36 4.07 -5.99
N TYR A 100 6.51 4.98 -5.53
CA TYR A 100 5.20 4.61 -5.01
C TYR A 100 4.08 5.42 -5.66
N LYS A 101 2.86 4.90 -5.55
CA LYS A 101 1.63 5.56 -5.97
C LYS A 101 0.55 5.32 -4.92
N VAL A 102 -0.29 6.32 -4.72
CA VAL A 102 -1.46 6.26 -3.83
C VAL A 102 -2.70 6.59 -4.67
N ASP A 103 -3.74 5.77 -4.54
CA ASP A 103 -5.06 6.00 -5.12
C ASP A 103 -6.12 5.77 -4.03
N GLY A 104 -6.71 6.85 -3.54
CA GLY A 104 -7.53 6.81 -2.32
C GLY A 104 -6.73 6.29 -1.13
N SER A 105 -7.17 5.17 -0.55
CA SER A 105 -6.45 4.47 0.53
C SER A 105 -5.50 3.39 0.02
N SER A 106 -5.54 3.03 -1.27
CA SER A 106 -4.67 2.02 -1.85
C SER A 106 -3.27 2.58 -2.09
N ILE A 107 -2.25 1.77 -1.82
CA ILE A 107 -0.85 2.12 -2.04
C ILE A 107 -0.12 0.97 -2.73
N PHE A 108 0.67 1.34 -3.73
CA PHE A 108 1.58 0.45 -4.43
C PHE A 108 3.00 1.02 -4.42
N CYS A 109 4.00 0.17 -4.15
CA CYS A 109 5.42 0.51 -4.22
C CYS A 109 6.18 -0.50 -5.08
N SER A 110 7.11 -0.03 -5.91
CA SER A 110 8.16 -0.83 -6.54
C SER A 110 9.50 -0.36 -6.00
N ILE A 111 10.27 -1.27 -5.40
CA ILE A 111 11.59 -0.99 -4.85
C ILE A 111 12.61 -1.92 -5.49
N LYS A 112 13.67 -1.33 -6.02
CA LYS A 112 14.81 -2.07 -6.56
C LYS A 112 15.95 -2.01 -5.57
N SER A 113 16.46 -3.16 -5.19
CA SER A 113 17.70 -3.30 -4.44
C SER A 113 18.84 -3.45 -5.45
N PHE A 114 19.87 -2.62 -5.35
CA PHE A 114 21.07 -2.73 -6.20
C PHE A 114 22.16 -3.61 -5.57
N ASN A 115 22.00 -4.04 -4.31
CA ASN A 115 22.97 -4.86 -3.59
C ASN A 115 22.69 -6.39 -3.72
N TYR A 116 23.72 -7.20 -3.46
CA TYR A 116 23.67 -8.68 -3.38
C TYR A 116 22.94 -9.39 -4.54
N GLY A 117 23.31 -8.99 -5.76
CA GLY A 117 22.82 -9.62 -6.99
C GLY A 117 21.58 -8.95 -7.58
N GLY A 118 21.12 -7.84 -7.01
CA GLY A 118 19.98 -7.08 -7.51
C GLY A 118 18.65 -7.76 -7.21
N GLY A 119 17.58 -6.99 -7.02
CA GLY A 119 16.26 -7.56 -6.80
C GLY A 119 15.18 -6.51 -6.92
N GLU A 120 14.02 -6.92 -7.42
CA GLU A 120 12.84 -6.05 -7.43
C GLU A 120 11.80 -6.64 -6.49
N SER A 121 11.22 -5.75 -5.70
CA SER A 121 10.18 -6.07 -4.73
C SER A 121 9.01 -5.13 -4.91
N TYR A 122 7.82 -5.69 -4.77
CA TYR A 122 6.59 -4.93 -4.77
C TYR A 122 5.95 -4.93 -3.39
N TYR A 123 5.26 -3.85 -3.09
CA TYR A 123 4.39 -3.70 -1.95
C TYR A 123 3.04 -3.26 -2.47
N ASP A 124 1.99 -4.00 -2.15
CA ASP A 124 0.62 -3.66 -2.53
C ASP A 124 -0.28 -3.73 -1.30
N GLY A 125 -1.14 -2.75 -1.09
CA GLY A 125 -1.98 -2.72 0.10
C GLY A 125 -2.71 -1.40 0.30
N HIS A 126 -2.91 -1.04 1.56
CA HIS A 126 -3.70 0.15 1.91
C HIS A 126 -3.21 0.86 3.17
N ILE A 127 -3.59 2.13 3.27
CA ILE A 127 -3.44 2.99 4.43
C ILE A 127 -4.61 2.68 5.38
N GLU A 128 -4.33 1.96 6.46
CA GLU A 128 -5.36 1.53 7.42
C GLU A 128 -5.76 2.66 8.38
N SER A 129 -4.80 3.50 8.76
CA SER A 129 -5.01 4.72 9.53
C SER A 129 -3.88 5.72 9.26
N GLU A 130 -3.97 6.92 9.83
CA GLU A 130 -2.96 7.97 9.72
C GLU A 130 -1.52 7.48 10.04
N ASN A 131 -1.40 6.52 10.96
CA ASN A 131 -0.12 6.01 11.44
C ASN A 131 0.11 4.53 11.12
N LYS A 132 -0.64 3.95 10.19
CA LYS A 132 -0.58 2.50 9.95
C LYS A 132 -0.82 2.10 8.50
N LEU A 133 0.07 1.27 7.96
CA LEU A 133 -0.06 0.65 6.64
C LEU A 133 -0.19 -0.87 6.78
N LYS A 134 -0.96 -1.48 5.89
CA LYS A 134 -1.01 -2.92 5.67
C LYS A 134 -0.59 -3.20 4.24
N LEU A 135 0.56 -3.82 4.07
CA LEU A 135 1.20 -4.05 2.77
C LEU A 135 1.54 -5.51 2.60
N LYS A 136 1.21 -6.08 1.44
CA LYS A 136 1.75 -7.36 0.98
C LYS A 136 3.07 -7.12 0.28
N TYR A 137 4.16 -7.60 0.87
CA TYR A 137 5.47 -7.63 0.24
C TYR A 137 5.56 -8.81 -0.72
N THR A 138 6.19 -8.63 -1.88
CA THR A 138 6.50 -9.70 -2.83
C THR A 138 7.90 -9.48 -3.40
N ASN A 139 8.78 -10.48 -3.28
CA ASN A 139 10.07 -10.50 -3.94
C ASN A 139 9.94 -11.18 -5.31
N LEU A 140 10.25 -10.49 -6.40
CA LEU A 140 10.04 -11.03 -7.74
C LEU A 140 11.02 -12.13 -8.13
N ARG A 141 12.20 -12.17 -7.51
CA ARG A 141 13.19 -13.21 -7.80
C ARG A 141 12.80 -14.54 -7.17
N THR A 142 12.39 -14.52 -5.91
CA THR A 142 12.08 -15.75 -5.16
C THR A 142 10.61 -16.11 -5.18
N LEU A 143 9.74 -15.21 -5.66
CA LEU A 143 8.28 -15.28 -5.56
C LEU A 143 7.77 -15.39 -4.12
N TYR A 144 8.65 -15.15 -3.13
CA TYR A 144 8.27 -15.08 -1.74
C TYR A 144 7.37 -13.86 -1.51
N SER A 145 6.30 -14.06 -0.74
CA SER A 145 5.38 -12.98 -0.38
C SER A 145 4.88 -13.14 1.05
N GLU A 146 4.63 -12.02 1.71
CA GLU A 146 4.09 -11.97 3.06
C GLU A 146 3.31 -10.68 3.30
N ASP A 147 2.32 -10.74 4.20
CA ASP A 147 1.63 -9.56 4.68
C ASP A 147 2.42 -8.91 5.81
N ARG A 148 2.61 -7.59 5.74
CA ARG A 148 3.33 -6.80 6.73
C ARG A 148 2.48 -5.63 7.20
N VAL A 149 2.56 -5.38 8.49
CA VAL A 149 1.99 -4.20 9.12
C VAL A 149 3.12 -3.22 9.42
N TYR A 150 2.94 -1.98 9.00
CA TYR A 150 3.87 -0.91 9.29
C TYR A 150 3.23 0.15 10.18
N TYR A 151 3.95 0.56 11.22
CA TYR A 151 3.57 1.62 12.14
C TYR A 151 4.43 2.85 11.89
N PHE A 152 3.79 4.01 11.84
CA PHE A 152 4.48 5.28 11.69
C PHE A 152 5.25 5.66 12.96
N VAL A 153 6.45 6.20 12.75
CA VAL A 153 7.31 6.78 13.79
C VAL A 153 7.69 8.17 13.31
N GLU A 154 7.28 9.18 14.07
CA GLU A 154 7.62 10.58 13.85
C GLU A 154 9.09 10.84 14.21
N ILE A 155 9.74 11.75 13.46
CA ILE A 155 11.17 12.07 13.58
C ILE A 155 11.38 13.58 13.61
#